data_AF-A0AAU9UUD1-F1
#
_entry.id   AF-A0AAU9UUD1-F1
#
_cell.length_a   1.000
_cell.length_b   1.000
_cell.length_c   1.000
_cell.angle_alpha   90.00
_cell.angle_beta   90.00
_cell.angle_gamma   90.00
#
_symmetry.space_group_name_H-M   'P 1'
#
loop_
_entity.id
_entity.type
_entity.pdbx_description
1 polymer ?
#
loop_
_entity_poly.entity_id
_entity_poly.type
_entity_poly.pdbx_seq_one_letter_code
_entity_poly.pdbx_strand_id
1 'polypeptide(L)'
;MWGSGVHVVENDPSQVNVVDNDPSQVNVVDNDPSQVNVVDNDPSQVNVVDNDPSQVNVVDSDPSQVNVVDNDPSQVNVVDNDPSQVNVVNI
;
A
#
# COMPACT_ATOMS: atom_id res chain seq x y z
N MET A 1 0.55 -13.14 19.19
CA MET A 1 1.72 -13.48 18.34
C MET A 1 2.22 -12.14 17.83
N TRP A 2 3.53 -11.86 17.86
CA TRP A 2 4.01 -10.57 17.35
C TRP A 2 3.83 -10.63 15.83
N GLY A 3 2.82 -9.97 15.29
CA GLY A 3 2.59 -9.93 13.84
C GLY A 3 3.84 -9.35 13.18
N SER A 4 4.46 -10.09 12.27
CA SER A 4 5.57 -9.59 11.47
C SER A 4 5.09 -8.39 10.66
N GLY A 5 5.81 -7.28 10.70
CA GLY A 5 5.57 -6.18 9.77
C GLY A 5 6.25 -6.48 8.44
N VAL A 6 5.63 -6.04 7.33
CA VAL A 6 6.25 -6.04 6.00
C VAL A 6 6.76 -4.63 5.72
N HIS A 7 8.02 -4.53 5.30
CA HIS A 7 8.62 -3.28 4.87
C HIS A 7 9.35 -3.48 3.55
N VAL A 8 8.92 -2.75 2.52
CA VAL A 8 9.53 -2.76 1.19
C VAL A 8 9.99 -1.36 0.86
N VAL A 9 11.25 -1.25 0.45
CA VAL A 9 11.85 0.00 -0.02
C VAL A 9 12.63 -0.31 -1.28
N GLU A 10 12.16 0.20 -2.40
CA GLU A 10 12.78 0.02 -3.71
C GLU A 10 13.05 1.39 -4.35
N ASN A 11 13.87 1.41 -5.39
CA ASN A 11 14.16 2.63 -6.16
C ASN A 11 14.28 2.25 -7.63
N ASP A 12 13.39 2.81 -8.45
CA ASP A 12 13.20 2.49 -9.87
C ASP A 12 12.92 0.98 -10.14
N PRO A 13 12.00 0.32 -9.41
CA PRO A 13 11.51 -1.00 -9.80
C PRO A 13 10.46 -0.85 -10.90
N SER A 14 10.37 -1.83 -11.79
CA SER A 14 9.24 -1.87 -12.71
C SER A 14 7.92 -2.20 -12.00
N GLN A 15 7.97 -3.03 -10.95
CA GLN A 15 6.80 -3.49 -10.20
C GLN A 15 7.14 -3.79 -8.75
N VAL A 16 6.26 -3.38 -7.83
CA VAL A 16 6.26 -3.80 -6.43
C VAL A 16 4.96 -4.55 -6.12
N ASN A 17 5.09 -5.76 -5.58
CA ASN A 17 3.95 -6.57 -5.15
C ASN A 17 4.17 -7.05 -3.72
N VAL A 18 3.28 -6.67 -2.81
CA VAL A 18 3.25 -7.14 -1.43
C VAL A 18 1.97 -7.92 -1.19
N VAL A 19 2.11 -9.11 -0.61
CA VAL A 19 0.99 -9.96 -0.22
C VAL A 19 1.29 -10.57 1.14
N ASP A 20 0.51 -10.22 2.15
CA ASP A 20 0.57 -10.83 3.49
C ASP A 20 -0.84 -11.14 4.01
N ASN A 21 -0.98 -12.14 4.87
CA ASN A 21 -2.28 -12.55 5.41
C ASN A 21 -2.62 -11.89 6.76
N ASP A 22 -1.62 -11.67 7.61
CA ASP A 22 -1.84 -11.14 8.97
C ASP A 22 -0.60 -10.33 9.40
N PRO A 23 -0.21 -9.31 8.62
CA PRO A 23 0.88 -8.44 9.01
C PRO A 23 0.39 -7.52 10.13
N SER A 24 1.24 -7.17 11.10
CA SER A 24 0.84 -6.09 12.03
C SER A 24 0.83 -4.73 11.33
N GLN A 25 1.73 -4.56 10.35
CA GLN A 25 1.90 -3.34 9.56
C GLN A 25 2.45 -3.68 8.18
N VAL A 26 2.02 -2.95 7.16
CA VAL A 26 2.62 -2.94 5.83
C VAL A 26 3.06 -1.54 5.48
N ASN A 27 4.32 -1.39 5.09
CA ASN A 27 4.88 -0.11 4.65
C ASN A 27 5.68 -0.30 3.37
N VAL A 28 5.15 0.23 2.27
CA VAL A 28 5.76 0.22 0.95
C VAL A 28 6.19 1.64 0.60
N VAL A 29 7.47 1.80 0.28
CA VAL A 29 8.01 3.06 -0.21
C VAL A 29 8.75 2.80 -1.52
N ASP A 30 8.36 3.54 -2.55
CA ASP A 30 8.92 3.36 -3.88
C ASP A 30 9.14 4.71 -4.60
N ASN A 31 10.05 4.70 -5.57
CA ASN A 31 10.40 5.84 -6.38
C ASN A 31 10.44 5.43 -7.85
N ASP A 32 9.51 5.96 -8.65
CA ASP A 32 9.29 5.67 -10.08
C ASP A 32 8.83 4.22 -10.40
N PRO A 33 7.89 3.60 -9.65
CA PRO A 33 7.31 2.33 -10.10
C PRO A 33 6.40 2.49 -11.30
N SER A 34 6.42 1.53 -12.22
CA SER A 34 5.29 1.43 -13.16
C SER A 34 4.03 0.94 -12.44
N GLN A 35 4.13 0.01 -11.48
CA GLN A 35 2.97 -0.53 -10.77
C GLN A 35 3.29 -0.92 -9.33
N VAL A 36 2.39 -0.58 -8.41
CA VAL A 36 2.41 -1.05 -7.01
C VAL A 36 1.10 -1.77 -6.70
N ASN A 37 1.20 -3.01 -6.20
CA ASN A 37 0.06 -3.74 -5.67
C ASN A 37 0.33 -4.22 -4.24
N VAL A 38 -0.57 -3.87 -3.33
CA VAL A 38 -0.55 -4.33 -1.94
C VAL A 38 -1.86 -5.06 -1.66
N VAL A 39 -1.77 -6.30 -1.19
CA VAL A 39 -2.94 -7.14 -0.88
C VAL A 39 -2.77 -7.78 0.48
N ASP A 40 -3.58 -7.35 1.45
CA ASP A 40 -3.54 -7.83 2.82
C ASP A 40 -4.95 -8.21 3.32
N ASN A 41 -5.04 -9.08 4.35
CA ASN A 41 -6.35 -9.52 4.88
C ASN A 41 -6.70 -8.93 6.26
N ASP A 42 -5.73 -8.72 7.15
CA ASP A 42 -5.97 -8.16 8.50
C ASP A 42 -4.76 -7.33 9.00
N PRO A 43 -4.29 -6.32 8.25
CA PRO A 43 -3.26 -5.43 8.75
C PRO A 43 -3.82 -4.46 9.78
N SER A 44 -3.09 -4.18 10.85
CA SER A 44 -3.47 -3.03 11.68
C SER A 44 -3.26 -1.70 10.92
N GLN A 45 -2.22 -1.62 10.08
CA GLN A 45 -1.92 -0.42 9.30
C GLN A 45 -1.28 -0.75 7.94
N VAL A 46 -1.72 -0.06 6.89
CA VAL A 46 -1.10 -0.06 5.55
C VAL A 46 -0.68 1.35 5.18
N ASN A 47 0.59 1.53 4.82
CA ASN A 47 1.12 2.77 4.27
C ASN A 47 1.81 2.48 2.93
N VAL A 48 1.39 3.18 1.87
CA VAL A 48 2.01 3.14 0.54
C VAL A 48 2.42 4.56 0.18
N VAL A 49 3.69 4.73 -0.20
CA VAL A 49 4.26 6.03 -0.59
C VAL A 49 5.06 5.86 -1.88
N ASP A 50 4.55 6.41 -2.97
CA ASP A 50 5.15 6.25 -4.29
C ASP A 50 5.39 7.62 -4.96
N ASN A 51 6.55 7.78 -5.60
CA ASN A 51 6.81 8.94 -6.47
C ASN A 51 6.62 8.54 -7.94
N ASP A 52 5.68 9.17 -8.65
CA ASP A 52 5.37 8.93 -10.08
C ASP A 52 4.91 7.50 -10.44
N PRO A 53 3.99 6.87 -9.67
CA PRO A 53 3.48 5.56 -10.04
C PRO A 53 2.54 5.67 -11.26
N SER A 54 2.67 4.79 -12.26
CA SER A 54 1.58 4.70 -13.26
C SER A 54 0.30 4.11 -12.64
N GLN A 55 0.41 3.12 -11.77
CA GLN A 55 -0.76 2.53 -11.09
C GLN A 55 -0.44 2.08 -9.66
N VAL A 56 -1.33 2.41 -8.73
CA VAL A 56 -1.31 1.89 -7.35
C VAL A 56 -2.62 1.17 -7.06
N ASN A 57 -2.54 -0.08 -6.60
CA ASN A 57 -3.69 -0.83 -6.10
C ASN A 57 -3.43 -1.33 -4.68
N VAL A 58 -4.29 -0.94 -3.75
CA VAL A 58 -4.28 -1.44 -2.37
C VAL A 58 -5.59 -2.17 -2.12
N VAL A 59 -5.52 -3.42 -1.66
CA VAL A 59 -6.67 -4.26 -1.35
C VAL A 59 -6.52 -4.79 0.06
N ASP A 60 -7.54 -4.53 0.88
CA ASP A 60 -7.58 -4.91 2.28
C ASP A 60 -8.96 -5.42 2.71
N SER A 61 -9.03 -6.25 3.75
CA SER A 61 -10.29 -6.74 4.31
C SER A 61 -10.67 -6.14 5.65
N ASP A 62 -9.74 -5.84 6.56
CA ASP A 62 -10.07 -5.27 7.89
C ASP A 62 -8.93 -4.38 8.45
N PRO A 63 -8.52 -3.31 7.76
CA PRO A 63 -7.52 -2.41 8.28
C PRO A 63 -8.08 -1.45 9.31
N SER A 64 -7.29 -1.22 10.37
CA SER A 64 -7.55 -0.05 11.21
C SER A 64 -7.23 1.25 10.46
N GLN A 65 -6.18 1.27 9.63
CA GLN A 65 -5.78 2.45 8.86
C GLN A 65 -5.11 2.10 7.53
N VAL A 66 -5.53 2.77 6.45
CA VAL A 66 -4.86 2.76 5.15
C VAL A 66 -4.47 4.18 4.76
N ASN A 67 -3.18 4.42 4.48
CA ASN A 67 -2.68 5.66 3.89
C ASN A 67 -1.99 5.37 2.55
N VAL A 68 -2.41 6.05 1.50
CA VAL A 68 -1.75 6.04 0.19
C VAL A 68 -1.36 7.47 -0.15
N VAL A 69 -0.09 7.69 -0.47
CA VAL A 69 0.46 8.99 -0.85
C VAL A 69 1.26 8.86 -2.12
N ASP A 70 0.76 9.47 -3.18
CA ASP A 70 1.36 9.37 -4.51
C ASP A 70 1.63 10.76 -5.09
N ASN A 71 2.74 10.91 -5.82
CA ASN A 71 2.99 12.10 -6.65
C ASN A 71 2.72 11.76 -8.13
N ASP A 72 1.83 12.50 -8.79
CA ASP A 72 1.41 12.32 -10.19
C ASP A 72 0.95 10.89 -10.61
N PRO A 73 0.09 10.20 -9.83
CA PRO A 73 -0.37 8.88 -10.22
C PRO A 73 -1.29 8.96 -11.44
N SER A 74 -1.11 8.06 -12.42
CA SER A 74 -2.14 7.92 -13.47
C SER A 74 -3.42 7.27 -12.94
N GLN A 75 -3.32 6.29 -12.03
CA GLN A 75 -4.46 5.63 -11.37
C GLN A 75 -4.12 5.16 -9.96
N VAL A 76 -5.07 5.37 -9.03
CA VAL A 76 -5.03 4.83 -7.66
C VAL A 76 -6.35 4.14 -7.37
N ASN A 77 -6.29 2.88 -6.96
CA ASN A 77 -7.44 2.12 -6.48
C ASN A 77 -7.18 1.62 -5.06
N VAL A 78 -8.07 1.96 -4.14
CA VAL A 78 -8.09 1.40 -2.78
C VAL A 78 -9.40 0.68 -2.60
N VAL A 79 -9.33 -0.62 -2.31
CA VAL A 79 -10.49 -1.47 -2.01
C VAL A 79 -10.33 -1.95 -0.58
N ASP A 80 -11.33 -1.64 0.24
CA ASP A 80 -11.30 -1.89 1.66
C ASP A 80 -12.68 -2.32 2.13
N ASN A 81 -12.78 -3.49 2.77
CA ASN A 81 -14.06 -4.09 3.14
C ASN A 81 -14.61 -3.58 4.48
N ASP A 82 -13.75 -3.30 5.47
CA ASP A 82 -14.16 -2.78 6.78
C ASP A 82 -13.15 -1.75 7.35
N PRO A 83 -12.89 -0.63 6.64
CA PRO A 83 -11.95 0.35 7.13
C PRO A 83 -12.47 1.08 8.34
N SER A 84 -11.61 1.24 9.34
CA SER A 84 -11.78 2.32 10.30
C SER A 84 -11.40 3.69 9.69
N GLN A 85 -10.30 3.77 8.94
CA GLN A 85 -9.86 5.00 8.25
C GLN A 85 -9.11 4.71 6.95
N VAL A 86 -9.47 5.45 5.88
CA VAL A 86 -8.75 5.46 4.61
C VAL A 86 -8.39 6.90 4.25
N ASN A 87 -7.13 7.15 3.90
CA ASN A 87 -6.65 8.42 3.41
C ASN A 87 -5.85 8.21 2.12
N VAL A 88 -6.25 8.91 1.06
CA VAL A 88 -5.57 8.88 -0.24
C VAL A 88 -5.21 10.31 -0.61
N VAL A 89 -3.92 10.55 -0.80
CA VAL A 89 -3.38 11.87 -1.15
C VAL A 89 -2.62 11.74 -2.46
N ASN A 90 -3.12 12.40 -3.49
CA ASN A 90 -2.45 12.48 -4.79
C ASN A 90 -1.98 13.94 -4.96
N ILE A 91 -0.67 14.13 -5.13
CA ILE A 91 -0.01 15.43 -5.24
C ILE A 91 0.39 15.71 -6.69
#